data_AF-A0A7S0VZ12-F1
#
_entry.id   AF-A0A7S0VZ12-F1
#
_cell.length_a   1.000
_cell.length_b   1.000
_cell.length_c   1.000
_cell.angle_alpha   90.00
_cell.angle_beta   90.00
_cell.angle_gamma   90.00
#
_symmetry.space_group_name_H-M   'P 1'
#
loop_
_entity.id
_entity.type
_entity.pdbx_description
1 polymer ?
#
loop_
_entity_poly.entity_id
_entity_poly.type
_entity_poly.pdbx_seq_one_letter_code
_entity_poly.pdbx_strand_id
1 'polypeptide(L)'
;GGEKMGEVSDSNDYEYSTSDDDAEYSWIGWFCSRKGHEFLCEVDREFIEDNFNLYGLRALVPHYNEALDMILDIERMDEAFSDDRQAKIESSAEYLYGLIHARYVLTSAGLNAVLEKYYNAEYGRCPRVFCKDQPVLPAAVSDVPHEEAVKVLCPSCEDLFSTRSRLDGAFFTTSLPHLLLLQYPDIKPPKPAERYVPKIYGYRIHKPKK
;
A
#
# COMPACT_ATOMS: atom_id res chain seq x y z
N GLY A 1 49.11 -44.18 -18.59
CA GLY A 1 48.25 -43.09 -19.07
C GLY A 1 47.20 -42.87 -18.02
N GLY A 2 47.17 -41.68 -17.42
CA GLY A 2 46.15 -41.30 -16.45
C GLY A 2 45.19 -40.34 -17.12
N GLU A 3 43.93 -40.75 -17.28
CA GLU A 3 42.84 -39.90 -17.72
C GLU A 3 42.11 -39.39 -16.47
N LYS A 4 42.20 -38.08 -16.21
CA LYS A 4 41.36 -37.40 -15.22
C LYS A 4 40.10 -36.90 -15.94
N MET A 5 38.96 -37.43 -15.51
CA MET A 5 37.62 -36.94 -15.88
C MET A 5 37.43 -35.55 -15.27
N GLY A 6 37.13 -34.55 -16.10
CA GLY A 6 36.77 -33.21 -15.65
C GLY A 6 35.33 -33.16 -15.18
N GLU A 7 35.09 -32.57 -14.01
CA GLU A 7 33.78 -32.11 -13.57
C GLU A 7 33.42 -30.84 -14.32
N VAL A 8 32.24 -30.80 -14.93
CA VAL A 8 31.64 -29.59 -15.49
C VAL A 8 30.47 -29.23 -14.57
N SER A 9 30.65 -28.23 -13.72
CA SER A 9 29.56 -27.59 -12.98
C SER A 9 28.98 -26.50 -13.87
N ASP A 10 27.81 -26.75 -14.46
CA ASP A 10 27.03 -25.72 -15.14
C ASP A 10 26.10 -25.06 -14.10
N SER A 11 26.61 -24.02 -13.45
CA SER A 11 25.86 -23.12 -12.59
C SER A 11 25.77 -21.78 -13.30
N ASN A 12 24.81 -21.63 -14.21
CA ASN A 12 24.39 -20.32 -14.69
C ASN A 12 23.41 -19.74 -13.67
N ASP A 13 23.97 -19.15 -12.61
CA ASP A 13 23.24 -18.25 -11.72
C ASP A 13 23.30 -16.86 -12.35
N TYR A 14 22.27 -16.52 -13.13
CA TYR A 14 22.11 -15.16 -13.65
C TYR A 14 21.57 -14.29 -12.52
N GLU A 15 22.47 -13.82 -11.67
CA GLU A 15 22.19 -12.82 -10.65
C GLU A 15 21.86 -11.50 -11.37
N TYR A 16 20.57 -11.21 -11.57
CA TYR A 16 20.11 -9.92 -12.07
C TYR A 16 20.36 -8.89 -10.97
N SER A 17 21.53 -8.27 -11.01
CA SER A 17 21.86 -7.10 -10.21
C SER A 17 21.02 -5.93 -10.72
N THR A 18 19.82 -5.75 -10.16
CA THR A 18 19.04 -4.50 -10.30
C THR A 18 19.92 -3.35 -9.80
N SER A 19 20.27 -2.45 -10.70
CA SER A 19 21.03 -1.26 -10.32
C SER A 19 20.09 -0.26 -9.63
N ASP A 20 20.60 0.56 -8.71
CA ASP A 20 19.82 1.57 -7.98
C ASP A 20 19.14 2.58 -8.95
N ASP A 21 19.71 2.74 -10.16
CA ASP A 21 19.14 3.53 -11.26
C ASP A 21 17.88 2.89 -11.89
N ASP A 22 17.71 1.56 -11.83
CA ASP A 22 16.53 0.86 -12.38
C ASP A 22 15.29 1.01 -11.48
N ALA A 23 15.48 1.28 -10.18
CA ALA A 23 14.38 1.45 -9.23
C ALA A 23 13.50 2.66 -9.58
N GLU A 24 14.10 3.77 -10.04
CA GLU A 24 13.39 5.00 -10.41
C GLU A 24 12.54 4.85 -11.68
N TYR A 25 12.81 3.83 -12.51
CA TYR A 25 12.08 3.54 -13.76
C TYR A 25 11.20 2.28 -13.71
N SER A 26 11.08 1.63 -12.55
CA SER A 26 10.23 0.45 -12.38
C SER A 26 8.74 0.76 -12.54
N TRP A 27 7.94 -0.23 -12.97
CA TRP A 27 6.48 -0.11 -13.01
C TRP A 27 5.91 0.27 -11.65
N ILE A 28 6.45 -0.29 -10.56
CA ILE A 28 6.02 -0.04 -9.19
C ILE A 28 6.26 1.42 -8.79
N GLY A 29 7.48 1.93 -8.99
CA GLY A 29 7.82 3.33 -8.70
C GLY A 29 7.00 4.32 -9.55
N TRP A 30 6.84 4.02 -10.84
CA TRP A 30 5.93 4.79 -11.71
C TRP A 30 4.48 4.75 -11.21
N PHE A 31 3.97 3.58 -10.83
CA PHE A 31 2.59 3.41 -10.41
C PHE A 31 2.31 4.15 -9.10
N CYS A 32 3.20 4.05 -8.11
CA CYS A 32 3.07 4.72 -6.82
C CYS A 32 3.22 6.25 -6.91
N SER A 33 4.02 6.75 -7.87
CA SER A 33 4.21 8.20 -8.08
C SER A 33 3.07 8.89 -8.83
N ARG A 34 2.10 8.13 -9.39
CA ARG A 34 0.94 8.71 -10.07
C ARG A 34 0.09 9.54 -9.12
N LYS A 35 -0.43 10.66 -9.64
CA LYS A 35 -1.39 11.50 -8.92
C LYS A 35 -2.62 10.68 -8.48
N GLY A 36 -2.94 10.73 -7.19
CA GLY A 36 -3.99 9.94 -6.56
C GLY A 36 -3.51 8.64 -5.90
N HIS A 37 -2.25 8.25 -6.11
CA HIS A 37 -1.64 7.02 -5.57
C HIS A 37 -0.72 7.29 -4.39
N GLU A 38 -0.75 8.49 -3.82
CA GLU A 38 0.21 8.96 -2.80
C GLU A 38 0.17 8.13 -1.51
N PHE A 39 -0.90 7.35 -1.29
CA PHE A 39 -1.04 6.48 -0.13
C PHE A 39 -0.33 5.12 -0.32
N LEU A 40 -0.06 4.68 -1.54
CA LEU A 40 0.65 3.42 -1.74
C LEU A 40 2.10 3.56 -1.28
N CYS A 41 2.62 2.50 -0.65
CA CYS A 41 4.06 2.30 -0.57
C CYS A 41 4.50 1.34 -1.68
N GLU A 42 5.77 1.45 -2.06
CA GLU A 42 6.36 0.52 -3.02
C GLU A 42 6.53 -0.84 -2.35
N VAL A 43 6.02 -1.89 -3.00
CA VAL A 43 6.15 -3.26 -2.52
C VAL A 43 7.50 -3.80 -3.00
N ASP A 44 8.28 -4.36 -2.08
CA ASP A 44 9.56 -5.00 -2.41
C ASP A 44 9.38 -6.06 -3.50
N ARG A 45 10.25 -6.03 -4.50
CA ARG A 45 10.20 -6.99 -5.61
C ARG A 45 10.30 -8.43 -5.10
N GLU A 46 11.16 -8.69 -4.12
CA GLU A 46 11.36 -10.01 -3.53
C GLU A 46 10.08 -10.55 -2.87
N PHE A 47 9.22 -9.67 -2.34
CA PHE A 47 7.93 -10.07 -1.77
C PHE A 47 6.99 -10.58 -2.87
N ILE A 48 7.00 -9.94 -4.04
CA ILE A 48 6.16 -10.29 -5.19
C ILE A 48 6.67 -11.57 -5.87
N GLU A 49 7.98 -11.74 -5.96
CA GLU A 49 8.59 -12.91 -6.60
C GLU A 49 8.38 -14.22 -5.82
N ASP A 50 8.16 -14.13 -4.50
CA ASP A 50 7.74 -15.28 -3.70
C ASP A 50 6.25 -15.62 -3.92
N ASN A 51 6.02 -16.65 -4.73
CA ASN A 51 4.70 -17.20 -5.05
C ASN A 51 3.83 -17.54 -3.82
N PHE A 52 4.42 -17.83 -2.66
CA PHE A 52 3.65 -18.08 -1.44
C PHE A 52 2.85 -16.83 -1.02
N ASN A 53 3.45 -15.65 -1.13
CA ASN A 53 2.82 -14.37 -0.79
C ASN A 53 1.64 -14.05 -1.72
N LEU A 54 1.65 -14.58 -2.95
CA LEU A 54 0.62 -14.36 -3.97
C LEU A 54 -0.49 -15.43 -4.01
N TYR A 55 -0.44 -16.39 -3.09
CA TYR A 55 -1.36 -17.53 -3.09
C TYR A 55 -2.84 -17.10 -3.17
N GLY A 56 -3.59 -17.71 -4.10
CA GLY A 56 -5.02 -17.47 -4.31
C GLY A 56 -5.37 -16.24 -5.16
N LEU A 57 -4.44 -15.30 -5.42
CA LEU A 57 -4.74 -14.09 -6.20
C LEU A 57 -5.04 -14.39 -7.67
N ARG A 58 -4.43 -15.43 -8.23
CA ARG A 58 -4.65 -15.86 -9.63
C ARG A 58 -6.12 -16.15 -9.97
N ALA A 59 -6.91 -16.60 -9.01
CA ALA A 59 -8.33 -16.86 -9.23
C ALA A 59 -9.20 -15.59 -9.23
N LEU A 60 -8.67 -14.49 -8.69
CA LEU A 60 -9.39 -13.22 -8.50
C LEU A 60 -9.09 -12.21 -9.62
N VAL A 61 -7.94 -12.33 -10.28
CA VAL A 61 -7.45 -11.33 -11.25
C VAL A 61 -7.46 -11.90 -12.67
N PRO A 62 -8.18 -11.29 -13.62
CA PRO A 62 -8.06 -11.59 -15.05
C PRO A 62 -6.62 -11.36 -15.54
N HIS A 63 -6.18 -12.06 -16.60
CA HIS A 63 -4.85 -11.84 -17.19
C HIS A 63 -3.69 -11.90 -16.17
N TYR A 64 -3.82 -12.70 -15.11
CA TYR A 64 -2.93 -12.67 -13.95
C TYR A 64 -1.44 -12.75 -14.31
N ASN A 65 -1.05 -13.63 -15.24
CA ASN A 65 0.37 -13.78 -15.57
C ASN A 65 0.89 -12.54 -16.33
N GLU A 66 0.13 -12.03 -17.30
CA GLU A 66 0.51 -10.82 -18.02
C GLU A 66 0.51 -9.58 -17.12
N ALA A 67 -0.42 -9.50 -16.17
CA ALA A 67 -0.48 -8.45 -15.16
C ALA A 67 0.73 -8.52 -14.22
N LEU A 68 1.10 -9.72 -13.76
CA LEU A 68 2.25 -9.91 -12.88
C LEU A 68 3.57 -9.59 -13.60
N ASP A 69 3.72 -10.02 -14.85
CA ASP A 69 4.89 -9.71 -15.65
C ASP A 69 5.02 -8.20 -15.90
N MET A 70 3.90 -7.50 -16.11
CA MET A 70 3.90 -6.03 -16.21
C MET A 70 4.35 -5.37 -14.90
N ILE A 71 3.87 -5.82 -13.74
CA ILE A 71 4.29 -5.29 -12.43
C ILE A 71 5.79 -5.53 -12.19
N LEU A 72 6.30 -6.65 -12.67
CA LEU A 72 7.70 -7.06 -12.52
C LEU A 72 8.58 -6.62 -13.71
N ASP A 73 8.12 -5.72 -14.58
CA ASP A 73 8.86 -5.24 -15.76
C ASP A 73 9.50 -6.36 -16.61
N ILE A 74 8.83 -7.52 -16.69
CA ILE A 74 9.30 -8.68 -17.46
C ILE A 74 8.89 -8.50 -18.92
N GLU A 75 9.88 -8.21 -19.77
CA GLU A 75 9.67 -8.11 -21.21
C GLU A 75 9.37 -9.49 -21.82
N ARG A 76 8.20 -9.62 -22.48
CA ARG A 76 7.90 -10.77 -23.34
C ARG A 76 8.27 -10.43 -24.78
N MET A 77 9.20 -11.17 -25.36
CA MET A 77 9.84 -10.82 -26.65
C MET A 77 8.91 -10.75 -27.88
N ASP A 78 7.66 -11.23 -27.87
CA ASP A 78 6.98 -11.54 -29.15
C ASP A 78 5.46 -11.31 -29.26
N GLU A 79 4.78 -10.58 -28.36
CA GLU A 79 3.33 -10.35 -28.51
C GLU A 79 2.95 -8.87 -28.58
N ALA A 80 2.86 -8.33 -29.80
CA ALA A 80 2.13 -7.08 -30.03
C ALA A 80 0.65 -7.31 -29.71
N PHE A 81 0.20 -6.84 -28.54
CA PHE A 81 -1.20 -6.88 -28.16
C PHE A 81 -2.01 -5.82 -28.91
N SER A 82 -3.28 -6.11 -29.18
CA SER A 82 -4.24 -5.05 -29.56
C SER A 82 -4.44 -4.08 -28.39
N ASP A 83 -4.69 -2.80 -28.66
CA ASP A 83 -4.93 -1.75 -27.67
C ASP A 83 -5.98 -2.15 -26.59
N ASP A 84 -7.06 -2.81 -26.99
CA ASP A 84 -8.11 -3.29 -26.05
C ASP A 84 -7.60 -4.36 -25.07
N ARG A 85 -6.75 -5.29 -25.53
CA ARG A 85 -6.14 -6.31 -24.68
C ARG A 85 -5.13 -5.67 -23.74
N GLN A 86 -4.34 -4.72 -24.24
CA GLN A 86 -3.36 -3.98 -23.45
C GLN A 86 -4.03 -3.24 -22.28
N ALA A 87 -5.11 -2.50 -22.55
CA ALA A 87 -5.86 -1.80 -21.50
C ALA A 87 -6.46 -2.74 -20.43
N LYS A 88 -6.88 -3.95 -20.81
CA LYS A 88 -7.37 -4.96 -19.87
C LYS A 88 -6.25 -5.53 -18.99
N ILE A 89 -5.06 -5.72 -19.55
CA ILE A 89 -3.88 -6.16 -18.79
C ILE A 89 -3.46 -5.06 -17.81
N GLU A 90 -3.41 -3.81 -18.24
CA GLU A 90 -3.12 -2.66 -17.37
C GLU A 90 -4.08 -2.59 -16.19
N SER A 91 -5.39 -2.63 -16.45
CA SER A 91 -6.40 -2.65 -15.38
C SER A 91 -6.25 -3.85 -14.44
N SER A 92 -5.79 -4.99 -14.95
CA SER A 92 -5.53 -6.18 -14.15
C SER A 92 -4.28 -6.04 -13.30
N ALA A 93 -3.24 -5.38 -13.81
CA ALA A 93 -2.01 -5.06 -13.07
C ALA A 93 -2.28 -4.07 -11.93
N GLU A 94 -3.02 -2.98 -12.18
CA GLU A 94 -3.40 -2.03 -11.12
C GLU A 94 -4.18 -2.73 -10.00
N TYR A 95 -5.14 -3.60 -10.35
CA TYR A 95 -5.93 -4.34 -9.38
C TYR A 95 -5.11 -5.39 -8.63
N LEU A 96 -4.27 -6.16 -9.33
CA LEU A 96 -3.38 -7.15 -8.73
C LEU A 96 -2.41 -6.49 -7.75
N TYR A 97 -1.77 -5.38 -8.14
CA TYR A 97 -0.85 -4.65 -7.27
C TYR A 97 -1.56 -4.17 -6.00
N GLY A 98 -2.79 -3.67 -6.10
CA GLY A 98 -3.58 -3.31 -4.91
C GLY A 98 -3.83 -4.48 -3.96
N LEU A 99 -4.12 -5.68 -4.49
CA LEU A 99 -4.29 -6.89 -3.67
C LEU A 99 -2.98 -7.39 -3.05
N ILE A 100 -1.87 -7.23 -3.76
CA ILE A 100 -0.52 -7.53 -3.24
C ILE A 100 -0.17 -6.56 -2.13
N HIS A 101 -0.39 -5.26 -2.34
CA HIS A 101 -0.15 -4.20 -1.37
C HIS A 101 -0.92 -4.46 -0.07
N ALA A 102 -2.18 -4.92 -0.14
CA ALA A 102 -2.98 -5.30 1.02
C ALA A 102 -2.31 -6.37 1.90
N ARG A 103 -1.56 -7.30 1.29
CA ARG A 103 -0.79 -8.33 2.02
C ARG A 103 0.52 -7.77 2.53
N TYR A 104 1.23 -7.02 1.68
CA TYR A 104 2.54 -6.47 1.97
C TYR A 104 2.54 -5.54 3.18
N VAL A 105 1.55 -4.64 3.29
CA VAL A 105 1.45 -3.67 4.41
C VAL A 105 1.25 -4.31 5.78
N LEU A 106 0.97 -5.61 5.86
CA LEU A 106 0.89 -6.37 7.11
C LEU A 106 2.19 -7.10 7.47
N THR A 107 3.21 -7.04 6.62
CA THR A 107 4.55 -7.56 6.89
C THR A 107 5.40 -6.54 7.64
N SER A 108 6.51 -6.97 8.24
CA SER A 108 7.45 -6.04 8.89
C SER A 108 8.01 -4.99 7.92
N ALA A 109 8.33 -5.37 6.68
CA ALA A 109 8.84 -4.45 5.66
C ALA A 109 7.78 -3.42 5.26
N GLY A 110 6.57 -3.88 4.92
CA GLY A 110 5.46 -2.99 4.57
C GLY A 110 5.01 -2.09 5.71
N LEU A 111 5.03 -2.57 6.96
CA LEU A 111 4.76 -1.72 8.12
C LEU A 111 5.79 -0.60 8.28
N ASN A 112 7.09 -0.88 8.04
CA ASN A 112 8.12 0.16 8.05
C ASN A 112 7.91 1.18 6.91
N ALA A 113 7.62 0.71 5.69
CA ALA A 113 7.35 1.61 4.56
C ALA A 113 6.13 2.52 4.81
N VAL A 114 5.07 1.98 5.40
CA VAL A 114 3.91 2.77 5.82
C VAL A 114 4.28 3.76 6.92
N LEU A 115 5.12 3.35 7.88
CA LEU A 115 5.56 4.19 9.00
C LEU A 115 6.40 5.39 8.53
N GLU A 116 7.29 5.22 7.55
CA GLU A 116 8.08 6.32 6.97
C GLU A 116 7.18 7.39 6.35
N LYS A 117 6.24 6.98 5.49
CA LYS A 117 5.23 7.88 4.90
C LYS A 117 4.36 8.57 5.96
N TYR A 118 4.07 7.88 7.07
CA TYR A 118 3.32 8.44 8.19
C TYR A 118 4.09 9.58 8.89
N TYR A 119 5.40 9.42 9.11
CA TYR A 119 6.22 10.48 9.71
C TYR A 119 6.30 11.72 8.81
N ASN A 120 6.30 11.53 7.49
CA ASN A 120 6.23 12.62 6.51
C ASN A 120 4.83 13.23 6.36
N ALA A 121 3.82 12.69 7.04
CA ALA A 121 2.41 13.08 6.93
C ALA A 121 1.85 12.99 5.50
N GLU A 122 2.33 12.03 4.71
CA GLU A 122 1.91 11.83 3.31
C GLU A 122 0.45 11.36 3.19
N TYR A 123 -0.06 10.67 4.21
CA TYR A 123 -1.48 10.30 4.32
C TYR A 123 -2.39 11.49 4.71
N GLY A 124 -1.79 12.65 4.96
CA GLY A 124 -2.45 13.85 5.42
C GLY A 124 -2.53 13.95 6.93
N ARG A 125 -3.48 14.75 7.41
CA ARG A 125 -3.60 15.16 8.81
C ARG A 125 -5.05 15.15 9.26
N CYS A 126 -5.26 14.96 10.56
CA CYS A 126 -6.59 14.85 11.13
C CYS A 126 -7.38 16.15 10.91
N PRO A 127 -8.62 16.07 10.38
CA PRO A 127 -9.44 17.27 10.14
C PRO A 127 -9.99 17.90 11.43
N ARG A 128 -9.86 17.23 12.59
CA ARG A 128 -10.29 17.80 13.87
C ARG A 128 -9.27 18.82 14.37
N VAL A 129 -9.71 20.06 14.52
CA VAL A 129 -8.91 21.19 15.04
C VAL A 129 -8.12 20.83 16.31
N PHE A 130 -8.75 20.14 17.27
CA PHE A 130 -8.10 19.80 18.55
C PHE A 130 -7.14 18.61 18.48
N CYS A 131 -7.02 17.94 17.34
CA CYS A 131 -5.94 16.99 17.08
C CYS A 131 -4.65 17.69 16.63
N LYS A 132 -4.64 19.03 16.46
CA LYS A 132 -3.44 19.83 16.19
C LYS A 132 -2.61 19.26 15.05
N ASP A 133 -3.26 19.06 13.90
CA ASP A 133 -2.59 18.62 12.67
C ASP A 133 -1.90 17.24 12.78
N GLN A 134 -2.37 16.38 13.71
CA GLN A 134 -1.89 15.01 13.89
C GLN A 134 -1.88 14.24 12.57
N PRO A 135 -0.71 13.70 12.13
CA PRO A 135 -0.63 12.75 11.02
C PRO A 135 -1.59 11.57 11.19
N VAL A 136 -2.14 11.08 10.08
CA VAL A 136 -3.13 10.00 10.06
C VAL A 136 -2.56 8.77 9.32
N LEU A 137 -3.16 7.62 9.57
CA LEU A 137 -2.80 6.36 8.91
C LEU A 137 -3.86 6.01 7.87
N PRO A 138 -3.50 5.35 6.75
CA PRO A 138 -4.49 4.79 5.84
C PRO A 138 -5.28 3.68 6.56
N ALA A 139 -6.56 3.56 6.23
CA ALA A 139 -7.44 2.59 6.85
C ALA A 139 -8.54 2.16 5.87
N ALA A 140 -8.96 0.91 5.96
CA ALA A 140 -10.16 0.42 5.28
C ALA A 140 -11.33 0.27 6.26
N VAL A 141 -12.55 0.34 5.72
CA VAL A 141 -13.76 -0.07 6.44
C VAL A 141 -14.23 -1.47 6.06
N SER A 142 -13.65 -2.04 4.99
CA SER A 142 -13.88 -3.39 4.50
C SER A 142 -12.62 -3.91 3.82
N ASP A 143 -12.38 -5.21 3.92
CA ASP A 143 -11.34 -5.92 3.19
C ASP A 143 -11.86 -6.49 1.84
N VAL A 144 -13.14 -6.25 1.52
CA VAL A 144 -13.75 -6.65 0.26
C VAL A 144 -13.49 -5.56 -0.79
N PRO A 145 -12.85 -5.88 -1.91
CA PRO A 145 -12.61 -4.91 -2.97
C PRO A 145 -13.90 -4.30 -3.52
N HIS A 146 -13.80 -3.05 -3.94
CA HIS A 146 -14.82 -2.23 -4.59
C HIS A 146 -16.01 -1.83 -3.71
N GLU A 147 -15.95 -2.07 -2.40
CA GLU A 147 -16.99 -1.61 -1.47
C GLU A 147 -16.83 -0.13 -1.13
N GLU A 148 -15.64 0.30 -0.71
CA GLU A 148 -15.39 1.65 -0.23
C GLU A 148 -13.97 2.12 -0.56
N ALA A 149 -13.84 3.41 -0.90
CA ALA A 149 -12.51 4.03 -1.03
C ALA A 149 -11.81 4.13 0.33
N VAL A 150 -10.48 4.11 0.30
CA VAL A 150 -9.61 4.25 1.47
C VAL A 150 -10.04 5.41 2.37
N LYS A 151 -9.99 5.19 3.67
CA LYS A 151 -10.21 6.19 4.73
C LYS A 151 -8.89 6.47 5.42
N VAL A 152 -8.91 7.40 6.38
CA VAL A 152 -7.78 7.64 7.26
C VAL A 152 -8.18 7.55 8.72
N LEU A 153 -7.35 6.88 9.52
CA LEU A 153 -7.51 6.78 10.97
C LEU A 153 -6.59 7.79 11.66
N CYS A 154 -7.14 8.63 12.53
CA CYS A 154 -6.32 9.48 13.39
C CYS A 154 -5.98 8.73 14.69
N PRO A 155 -4.68 8.53 15.00
CA PRO A 155 -4.29 7.82 16.21
C PRO A 155 -4.50 8.63 17.51
N SER A 156 -4.68 9.95 17.41
CA SER A 156 -4.97 10.81 18.58
C SER A 156 -6.43 10.77 19.00
N CYS A 157 -7.37 11.02 18.07
CA CYS A 157 -8.80 10.97 18.41
C CYS A 157 -9.44 9.60 18.25
N GLU A 158 -8.72 8.62 17.68
CA GLU A 158 -9.17 7.24 17.47
C GLU A 158 -10.47 7.17 16.64
N ASP A 159 -10.49 7.93 15.54
CA ASP A 159 -11.68 8.06 14.68
C ASP A 159 -11.28 8.01 13.20
N LEU A 160 -12.24 7.64 12.35
CA LEU A 160 -12.07 7.48 10.90
C LEU A 160 -12.58 8.71 10.16
N PHE A 161 -11.86 9.11 9.11
CA PHE A 161 -12.20 10.24 8.26
C PHE A 161 -12.14 9.88 6.79
N SER A 162 -12.97 10.55 5.99
CA SER A 162 -12.91 10.44 4.52
C SER A 162 -11.70 11.19 3.98
N THR A 163 -11.07 10.64 2.94
CA THR A 163 -10.02 11.30 2.15
C THR A 163 -10.54 11.61 0.74
N ARG A 164 -9.75 12.37 -0.03
CA ARG A 164 -9.99 12.64 -1.45
C ARG A 164 -9.45 11.52 -2.35
N SER A 165 -8.59 10.64 -1.82
CA SER A 165 -8.11 9.48 -2.58
C SER A 165 -9.28 8.59 -2.98
N ARG A 166 -9.18 8.04 -4.19
CA ARG A 166 -10.16 7.11 -4.77
C ARG A 166 -9.63 5.68 -4.81
N LEU A 167 -8.45 5.44 -4.25
CA LEU A 167 -7.94 4.09 -4.11
C LEU A 167 -8.91 3.24 -3.31
N ASP A 168 -9.00 1.97 -3.68
CA ASP A 168 -9.79 0.99 -2.96
C ASP A 168 -9.28 0.84 -1.53
N GLY A 169 -10.19 0.89 -0.55
CA GLY A 169 -9.83 0.70 0.84
C GLY A 169 -9.25 -0.68 1.11
N ALA A 170 -9.72 -1.71 0.38
CA ALA A 170 -9.26 -3.09 0.56
C ALA A 170 -7.74 -3.24 0.33
N PHE A 171 -7.11 -2.34 -0.43
CA PHE A 171 -5.66 -2.32 -0.67
C PHE A 171 -4.84 -1.96 0.57
N PHE A 172 -5.47 -1.40 1.60
CA PHE A 172 -4.84 -0.98 2.85
C PHE A 172 -5.25 -1.85 4.04
N THR A 173 -6.30 -2.66 3.87
CA THR A 173 -6.90 -3.51 4.91
C THR A 173 -7.52 -2.76 6.09
N THR A 174 -8.44 -3.43 6.78
CA THR A 174 -9.02 -2.98 8.05
C THR A 174 -8.02 -3.09 9.20
N SER A 175 -7.01 -3.96 9.07
CA SER A 175 -6.09 -4.32 10.16
C SER A 175 -4.87 -3.42 10.24
N LEU A 176 -4.41 -2.86 9.12
CA LEU A 176 -3.17 -2.07 9.01
C LEU A 176 -2.97 -1.01 10.11
N PRO A 177 -3.88 -0.03 10.30
CA PRO A 177 -3.64 1.03 11.28
C PRO A 177 -3.52 0.48 12.71
N HIS A 178 -4.22 -0.61 13.01
CA HIS A 178 -4.20 -1.24 14.34
C HIS A 178 -2.94 -2.06 14.56
N LEU A 179 -2.52 -2.85 13.57
CA LEU A 179 -1.30 -3.63 13.62
C LEU A 179 -0.07 -2.73 13.75
N LEU A 180 -0.03 -1.63 12.98
CA LEU A 180 1.06 -0.66 13.04
C LEU A 180 1.16 0.00 14.42
N LEU A 181 0.04 0.41 15.03
CA LEU A 181 0.03 0.99 16.38
C LEU A 181 0.36 -0.02 17.49
N LEU A 182 0.11 -1.32 17.26
CA LEU A 182 0.54 -2.38 18.17
C LEU A 182 2.05 -2.63 18.07
N GLN A 183 2.61 -2.60 16.86
CA GLN A 183 4.02 -2.83 16.60
C GLN A 183 4.90 -1.64 17.04
N TYR A 184 4.41 -0.41 16.85
CA TYR A 184 5.13 0.83 17.19
C TYR A 184 4.32 1.67 18.19
N PRO A 185 4.22 1.26 19.46
CA PRO A 185 3.38 1.95 20.45
C PRO A 185 3.80 3.41 20.70
N ASP A 186 5.07 3.74 20.48
CA ASP A 186 5.64 5.08 20.70
C ASP A 186 5.05 6.14 19.77
N ILE A 187 4.50 5.76 18.62
CA ILE A 187 3.90 6.71 17.68
C ILE A 187 2.48 7.11 18.09
N LYS A 188 1.87 6.42 19.07
CA LYS A 188 0.52 6.70 19.53
C LYS A 188 0.50 7.98 20.37
N PRO A 189 -0.07 9.08 19.87
CA PRO A 189 -0.10 10.34 20.59
C PRO A 189 -1.13 10.30 21.74
N PRO A 190 -1.02 11.22 22.72
CA PRO A 190 -2.07 11.38 23.72
C PRO A 190 -3.39 11.80 23.07
N LYS A 191 -4.50 11.46 23.74
CA LYS A 191 -5.84 11.90 23.33
C LYS A 191 -5.95 13.43 23.40
N PRO A 192 -6.74 14.08 22.53
CA PRO A 192 -6.96 15.52 22.58
C PRO A 192 -7.48 15.95 23.96
N ALA A 193 -6.72 16.82 24.63
CA ALA A 193 -7.11 17.38 25.92
C ALA A 193 -8.32 18.33 25.81
N GLU A 194 -8.45 18.98 24.65
CA GLU A 194 -9.47 19.99 24.38
C GLU A 194 -10.56 19.45 23.45
N ARG A 195 -11.77 19.99 23.62
CA ARG A 195 -12.91 19.73 22.74
C ARG A 195 -13.63 21.04 22.47
N TYR A 196 -14.28 21.13 21.32
CA TYR A 196 -15.06 22.31 20.97
C TYR A 196 -16.15 22.55 22.01
N VAL A 197 -16.18 23.76 22.55
CA VAL A 197 -17.23 24.21 23.46
C VAL A 197 -18.10 25.22 22.70
N PRO A 198 -19.30 24.83 22.26
CA PRO A 198 -20.18 25.75 21.53
C PRO A 198 -20.62 26.90 22.44
N LYS A 199 -20.53 28.13 21.92
CA LYS A 199 -20.90 29.35 22.63
C LYS A 199 -21.74 30.27 21.74
N ILE A 200 -22.74 30.93 22.33
CA ILE A 200 -23.52 32.02 21.72
C ILE A 200 -23.32 33.26 22.60
N TYR A 201 -22.84 34.37 22.01
CA TYR A 201 -22.47 35.59 22.74
C TYR A 201 -21.56 35.34 23.96
N GLY A 202 -20.65 34.36 23.88
CA GLY A 202 -19.73 34.00 24.96
C GLY A 202 -20.30 33.01 25.99
N TYR A 203 -21.61 32.78 26.01
CA TYR A 203 -22.26 31.83 26.91
C TYR A 203 -22.27 30.42 26.33
N ARG A 204 -21.92 29.42 27.15
CA ARG A 204 -21.95 28.01 26.75
C ARG A 204 -23.39 27.57 26.47
N ILE A 205 -23.60 26.87 25.36
CA ILE A 205 -24.92 26.29 25.07
C ILE A 205 -25.14 25.10 26.03
N HIS A 206 -26.27 25.11 26.74
CA HIS A 206 -26.64 24.00 27.62
C HIS A 206 -26.99 22.76 26.79
N LYS A 207 -26.50 21.58 27.21
CA LYS A 207 -26.92 20.33 26.59
C LYS A 207 -28.32 19.98 27.11
N PRO A 208 -29.32 19.75 26.24
CA PRO A 208 -30.59 19.21 26.71
C PRO A 208 -30.34 17.87 27.42
N LYS A 209 -30.98 17.66 28.57
CA LYS A 209 -30.97 16.35 29.23
C LYS A 209 -31.69 15.38 28.27
N LYS A 210 -31.00 14.28 27.91
CA LYS A 210 -31.62 13.14 27.24
C LYS A 210 -32.62 12.48 28.17
#